data_AF-A0A183P8Z0-F1
#
_entry.id   AF-A0A183P8Z0-F1
#
_cell.length_a   1.000
_cell.length_b   1.000
_cell.length_c   1.000
_cell.angle_alpha   90.00
_cell.angle_beta   90.00
_cell.angle_gamma   90.00
#
_symmetry.space_group_name_H-M   'P 1'
#
loop_
_entity.id
_entity.type
_entity.pdbx_description
1 polymer ?
#
loop_
_entity_poly.entity_id
_entity_poly.type
_entity_poly.pdbx_seq_one_letter_code
_entity_poly.pdbx_strand_id
1 'polypeptide(L)'
;MNLFGRKKDPKAQLNEMTSVLKRQKYPLQRDIQTHLRQQKQLEMAIRKCAKESNVPSAKVYAKEYAESKKAVARLYLALSQIDCVAMELRHMASMNKLTSGMQKSTTVMNAMSSLVKVSSLKVKVIFNLVCNIVHYILEAIFFYL
;
A
#
# COMPACT_ATOMS: atom_id res chain seq x y z
N MET A 1 -2.90 -8.36 -25.40
CA MET A 1 -3.20 -9.59 -24.64
C MET A 1 -2.51 -10.74 -25.34
N ASN A 2 -1.62 -11.47 -24.67
CA ASN A 2 -1.02 -12.68 -25.25
C ASN A 2 -1.64 -13.90 -24.56
N LEU A 3 -2.21 -14.76 -25.40
CA LEU A 3 -3.22 -15.77 -25.08
C LEU A 3 -2.64 -17.20 -24.93
N PHE A 4 -1.35 -17.45 -25.18
CA PHE A 4 -0.75 -18.79 -25.02
C PHE A 4 0.72 -18.76 -24.58
N GLY A 5 1.02 -19.41 -23.45
CA GLY A 5 2.09 -20.41 -23.44
C GLY A 5 3.55 -20.03 -23.14
N ARG A 6 3.88 -18.84 -22.64
CA ARG A 6 5.18 -18.65 -21.95
C ARG A 6 4.93 -18.18 -20.53
N LYS A 7 5.28 -19.00 -19.53
CA LYS A 7 5.40 -18.56 -18.14
C LYS A 7 6.30 -17.32 -18.18
N LYS A 8 5.72 -16.15 -17.94
CA LYS A 8 6.42 -14.86 -17.97
C LYS A 8 7.61 -15.02 -17.02
N ASP A 9 8.82 -14.73 -17.49
CA ASP A 9 10.06 -14.86 -16.69
C ASP A 9 9.79 -14.29 -15.29
N PRO A 10 10.04 -15.04 -14.19
CA PRO A 10 9.73 -14.57 -12.85
C PRO A 10 10.30 -13.17 -12.57
N LYS A 11 11.45 -12.82 -13.17
CA LYS A 11 12.01 -11.47 -13.11
C LYS A 11 11.14 -10.41 -13.79
N ALA A 12 10.57 -10.73 -14.96
CA ALA A 12 9.64 -9.86 -15.67
C ALA A 12 8.32 -9.66 -14.91
N GLN A 13 7.83 -10.70 -14.21
CA GLN A 13 6.65 -10.58 -13.32
C GLN A 13 6.94 -9.65 -12.14
N LEU A 14 8.07 -9.81 -11.45
CA LEU A 14 8.47 -8.94 -10.33
C LEU A 14 8.64 -7.47 -10.76
N ASN A 15 9.17 -7.22 -11.95
CA ASN A 15 9.29 -5.88 -12.51
C ASN A 15 7.93 -5.24 -12.81
N GLU A 16 6.98 -6.01 -13.38
CA GLU A 16 5.62 -5.56 -13.60
C GLU A 16 4.90 -5.24 -12.28
N MET A 17 5.06 -6.10 -11.28
CA MET A 17 4.50 -5.90 -9.93
C MET A 17 5.07 -4.64 -9.27
N THR A 18 6.38 -4.41 -9.40
CA THR A 18 7.03 -3.17 -8.91
C THR A 18 6.47 -1.94 -9.61
N SER A 19 6.23 -2.00 -10.91
CA SER A 19 5.63 -0.91 -11.69
C SER A 19 4.20 -0.61 -11.24
N VAL A 20 3.38 -1.64 -11.02
CA VAL A 20 2.02 -1.50 -10.51
C VAL A 20 2.01 -0.88 -9.10
N LEU A 21 2.87 -1.34 -8.19
CA LEU A 21 2.98 -0.78 -6.84
C LEU A 21 3.38 0.70 -6.85
N LYS A 22 4.32 1.09 -7.72
CA LYS A 22 4.68 2.50 -7.89
C LYS A 22 3.49 3.35 -8.35
N ARG A 23 2.66 2.83 -9.26
CA ARG A 23 1.43 3.52 -9.70
C ARG A 23 0.40 3.67 -8.57
N GLN A 24 0.30 2.71 -7.66
CA GLN A 24 -0.61 2.78 -6.52
C GLN A 24 -0.21 3.82 -5.47
N LYS A 25 1.00 4.39 -5.53
CA LYS A 25 1.40 5.50 -4.64
C LYS A 25 0.70 6.81 -4.97
N TYR A 26 0.46 7.09 -6.25
CA TYR A 26 -0.13 8.36 -6.68
C TYR A 26 -1.53 8.65 -6.10
N PRO A 27 -2.49 7.71 -6.06
CA PRO A 27 -3.76 7.97 -5.39
C PRO A 27 -3.58 8.27 -3.90
N LEU A 28 -2.73 7.51 -3.19
CA LEU A 28 -2.44 7.78 -1.78
C LEU A 28 -1.81 9.16 -1.54
N GLN A 29 -0.88 9.57 -2.41
CA GLN A 29 -0.28 10.91 -2.35
C GLN A 29 -1.33 12.00 -2.61
N ARG A 30 -2.25 11.78 -3.55
CA ARG A 30 -3.38 12.70 -3.80
C ARG A 30 -4.31 12.79 -2.58
N ASP A 31 -4.60 11.67 -1.94
CA ASP A 31 -5.46 11.61 -0.75
C ASP A 31 -4.81 12.36 0.43
N ILE A 32 -3.50 12.18 0.63
CA ILE A 32 -2.72 12.96 1.61
C ILE A 32 -2.90 14.46 1.36
N GLN A 33 -2.72 14.93 0.13
CA GLN A 33 -2.88 16.35 -0.20
C GLN A 33 -4.31 16.85 0.05
N THR A 34 -5.31 16.03 -0.25
CA THR A 34 -6.71 16.35 0.03
C THR A 34 -6.97 16.51 1.53
N HIS A 35 -6.47 15.58 2.36
CA HIS A 35 -6.61 15.67 3.80
C HIS A 35 -5.84 16.84 4.41
N LEU A 36 -4.64 17.16 3.91
CA LEU A 36 -3.89 18.34 4.37
C LEU A 36 -4.62 19.64 4.06
N ARG A 37 -5.28 19.75 2.90
CA ARG A 37 -6.14 20.90 2.59
C ARG A 37 -7.34 20.99 3.54
N GLN A 38 -7.99 19.87 3.83
CA GLN A 38 -9.09 19.83 4.82
C GLN A 38 -8.62 20.23 6.21
N GLN A 39 -7.43 19.78 6.66
CA GLN A 39 -6.85 20.19 7.94
C GLN A 39 -6.64 21.70 8.02
N LYS A 40 -6.16 22.33 6.95
CA LYS A 40 -5.99 23.78 6.89
C LYS A 40 -7.34 24.51 6.98
N GLN A 41 -8.38 23.99 6.34
CA GLN A 41 -9.74 24.53 6.46
C GLN A 41 -10.30 24.42 7.88
N LEU A 42 -10.11 23.26 8.52
CA LEU A 42 -10.51 23.05 9.92
C LEU A 42 -9.74 23.97 10.87
N GLU A 43 -8.44 24.19 10.65
CA GLU A 43 -7.64 25.13 11.44
C GLU A 43 -8.18 26.56 11.36
N MET A 44 -8.53 27.02 10.15
CA MET A 44 -9.15 28.33 9.94
C MET A 44 -10.52 28.43 10.64
N ALA A 45 -11.34 27.37 10.57
CA ALA A 45 -12.63 27.31 11.24
C ALA A 45 -12.49 27.37 12.77
N ILE A 46 -11.53 26.63 13.35
CA ILE A 46 -11.23 26.67 14.79
C ILE A 46 -10.82 28.09 15.20
N ARG A 47 -9.92 28.75 14.44
CA ARG A 47 -9.48 30.12 14.71
C ARG A 47 -10.64 31.12 14.63
N LYS A 48 -11.59 30.92 13.71
CA LYS A 48 -12.79 31.77 13.58
C LYS A 48 -13.72 31.58 14.78
N CYS A 49 -14.06 30.34 15.14
CA CYS A 49 -14.91 30.05 16.29
C CYS A 49 -14.29 30.51 17.62
N ALA A 50 -12.95 30.48 17.74
CA ALA A 50 -12.24 31.00 18.90
C ALA A 50 -12.40 32.53 19.04
N LYS A 51 -12.41 33.29 17.93
CA LYS A 51 -12.67 34.74 17.94
C LYS A 51 -14.13 35.07 18.27
N GLU A 52 -15.06 34.22 17.84
CA GLU A 52 -16.50 34.36 18.09
C GLU A 52 -16.92 33.80 19.47
N SER A 53 -15.96 33.36 20.31
CA SER A 53 -16.19 32.74 21.63
C SER A 53 -17.14 31.52 21.61
N ASN A 54 -17.30 30.87 20.46
CA ASN A 54 -18.14 29.68 20.31
C ASN A 54 -17.35 28.41 20.62
N VAL A 55 -17.22 28.12 21.92
CA VAL A 55 -16.53 26.95 22.47
C VAL A 55 -17.09 25.59 22.00
N PRO A 56 -18.42 25.33 21.95
CA PRO A 56 -18.92 24.02 21.53
C PRO A 56 -18.59 23.70 20.08
N SER A 57 -18.74 24.65 19.16
CA SER A 57 -18.36 24.46 17.75
C SER A 57 -16.85 24.25 17.58
N ALA A 58 -16.03 25.03 18.29
CA ALA A 58 -14.57 24.88 18.27
C ALA A 58 -14.12 23.48 18.72
N LYS A 59 -14.81 22.88 19.71
CA LYS A 59 -14.52 21.52 20.20
C LYS A 59 -14.80 20.45 19.14
N VAL A 60 -15.88 20.59 18.37
CA VAL A 60 -16.22 19.66 17.29
C VAL A 60 -15.17 19.71 16.19
N TYR A 61 -14.82 20.91 15.70
CA TYR A 61 -13.79 21.07 14.68
C TYR A 61 -12.41 20.59 15.14
N ALA A 62 -12.06 20.80 16.42
CA ALA A 62 -10.81 20.29 16.98
C ALA A 62 -10.76 18.76 17.02
N LYS A 63 -11.89 18.10 17.33
CA LYS A 63 -11.99 16.63 17.28
C LYS A 63 -11.79 16.11 15.86
N GLU A 64 -12.47 16.72 14.89
CA GLU A 64 -12.36 16.35 13.47
C GLU A 64 -10.92 16.55 12.95
N TYR A 65 -10.26 17.64 13.36
CA TYR A 65 -8.85 17.87 13.04
C TYR A 65 -7.94 16.77 13.60
N ALA A 66 -8.15 16.35 14.85
CA ALA A 66 -7.38 15.27 15.47
C ALA A 66 -7.58 13.92 14.76
N GLU A 67 -8.79 13.61 14.31
CA GLU A 67 -9.10 12.41 13.54
C GLU A 67 -8.45 12.45 12.15
N SER A 68 -8.53 13.61 11.47
CA SER A 68 -7.86 13.84 10.19
C SER A 68 -6.34 13.67 10.30
N LYS A 69 -5.72 14.16 11.39
CA LYS A 69 -4.29 13.97 11.64
C LYS A 69 -3.91 12.48 11.73
N LYS A 70 -4.73 11.68 12.42
CA LYS A 70 -4.54 10.22 12.49
C LYS A 70 -4.70 9.56 11.12
N ALA A 71 -5.66 10.01 10.30
CA ALA A 71 -5.85 9.50 8.94
C ALA A 71 -4.63 9.76 8.05
N VAL A 72 -4.07 10.97 8.09
CA VAL A 72 -2.84 11.31 7.36
C VAL A 72 -1.65 10.46 7.81
N ALA A 73 -1.49 10.23 9.12
CA ALA A 73 -0.43 9.35 9.64
C ALA A 73 -0.56 7.92 9.10
N ARG A 74 -1.79 7.38 9.01
CA ARG A 74 -2.04 6.06 8.41
C ARG A 74 -1.71 6.02 6.92
N LEU A 75 -2.01 7.08 6.16
CA LEU A 75 -1.68 7.17 4.74
C LEU A 75 -0.16 7.23 4.50
N TYR A 76 0.58 7.95 5.33
CA TYR A 76 2.05 7.95 5.27
C TYR A 76 2.64 6.58 5.59
N LEU A 77 2.07 5.86 6.56
CA LEU A 77 2.47 4.48 6.85
C LEU A 77 2.19 3.54 5.65
N ALA A 78 1.04 3.69 5.00
CA ALA A 78 0.73 2.92 3.79
C ALA A 78 1.72 3.22 2.64
N LEU A 79 2.12 4.48 2.48
CA LEU A 79 3.11 4.87 1.48
C LEU A 79 4.47 4.20 1.75
N SER A 80 4.94 4.21 3.01
CA SER A 80 6.21 3.56 3.38
C SER A 80 6.16 2.04 3.23
N GLN A 81 5.00 1.43 3.50
CA GLN A 81 4.79 -0.01 3.29
C GLN A 81 4.89 -0.39 1.81
N ILE A 82 4.30 0.40 0.90
CA ILE A 82 4.45 0.18 -0.55
C ILE A 82 5.93 0.31 -0.95
N ASP A 83 6.66 1.27 -0.39
CA ASP A 83 8.10 1.41 -0.61
C ASP A 83 8.90 0.19 -0.17
N CYS A 84 8.63 -0.31 1.04
CA CYS A 84 9.25 -1.51 1.58
C CYS A 84 8.99 -2.72 0.66
N VAL A 85 7.73 -2.97 0.29
CA VAL A 85 7.37 -4.07 -0.62
C VAL A 85 8.04 -3.92 -1.98
N ALA A 86 8.07 -2.70 -2.55
CA ALA A 86 8.70 -2.48 -3.84
C ALA A 86 10.23 -2.64 -3.81
N MET A 87 10.89 -2.40 -2.67
CA MET A 87 12.32 -2.70 -2.49
C MET A 87 12.56 -4.19 -2.37
N GLU A 88 11.75 -4.88 -1.59
CA GLU A 88 11.87 -6.32 -1.37
C GLU A 88 11.64 -7.11 -2.67
N LEU A 89 10.67 -6.70 -3.51
CA LEU A 89 10.48 -7.29 -4.85
C LEU A 89 11.68 -7.07 -5.78
N ARG A 90 12.34 -5.92 -5.69
CA ARG A 90 13.58 -5.65 -6.44
C ARG A 90 14.74 -6.51 -5.94
N HIS A 91 14.85 -6.69 -4.63
CA HIS A 91 15.82 -7.59 -4.02
C HIS A 91 15.59 -9.03 -4.51
N MET A 92 14.34 -9.52 -4.50
CA MET A 92 13.98 -10.83 -5.05
C MET A 92 14.38 -10.96 -6.53
N ALA A 93 14.16 -9.92 -7.35
CA ALA A 93 14.52 -9.92 -8.78
C ALA A 93 16.04 -9.99 -9.06
N SER A 94 16.87 -9.60 -8.08
CA SER A 94 18.34 -9.69 -8.16
C SER A 94 18.91 -11.02 -7.65
N MET A 95 18.11 -11.82 -6.93
CA MET A 95 18.56 -13.11 -6.43
C MET A 95 18.61 -14.15 -7.56
N ASN A 96 19.80 -14.68 -7.86
CA ASN A 96 20.08 -15.61 -8.96
C ASN A 96 19.27 -16.94 -8.92
N LYS A 97 18.62 -17.25 -7.79
CA LYS A 97 17.66 -18.36 -7.62
C LYS A 97 16.35 -17.79 -7.09
N LEU A 98 15.54 -17.18 -7.97
CA LEU A 98 14.22 -16.64 -7.65
C LEU A 98 13.34 -17.63 -6.85
N THR A 99 13.49 -18.93 -7.11
CA THR A 99 12.77 -20.03 -6.46
C THR A 99 13.06 -20.17 -4.95
N SER A 100 14.29 -19.89 -4.48
CA SER A 100 14.64 -20.02 -3.05
C SER A 100 14.40 -18.74 -2.23
N GLY A 101 14.39 -17.57 -2.88
CA GLY A 101 14.05 -16.30 -2.24
C GLY A 101 12.54 -16.16 -1.97
N MET A 102 11.70 -16.67 -2.88
CA MET A 102 10.25 -16.53 -2.78
C MET A 102 9.62 -17.35 -1.64
N GLN A 103 10.20 -18.50 -1.27
CA GLN A 103 9.78 -19.29 -0.10
C GLN A 103 10.13 -18.61 1.24
N LYS A 104 11.06 -17.65 1.27
CA LYS A 104 11.58 -17.05 2.51
C LYS A 104 11.14 -15.60 2.77
N SER A 105 10.46 -14.95 1.83
CA SER A 105 10.05 -13.53 1.97
C SER A 105 8.77 -13.37 2.81
N THR A 106 8.81 -13.81 4.07
CA THR A 106 7.78 -13.57 5.10
C THR A 106 7.60 -12.06 5.37
N THR A 107 8.65 -11.28 5.16
CA THR A 107 8.67 -9.81 5.22
C THR A 107 7.73 -9.17 4.20
N VAL A 108 7.70 -9.65 2.96
CA VAL A 108 6.73 -9.19 1.94
C VAL A 108 5.31 -9.47 2.40
N MET A 109 5.04 -10.70 2.87
CA MET A 109 3.71 -11.10 3.31
C MET A 109 3.23 -10.27 4.51
N ASN A 110 4.10 -9.99 5.47
CA ASN A 110 3.76 -9.19 6.65
C ASN A 110 3.52 -7.71 6.31
N ALA A 111 4.39 -7.11 5.49
CA ALA A 111 4.21 -5.74 5.02
C ALA A 111 2.93 -5.62 4.18
N MET A 112 2.63 -6.61 3.34
CA MET A 112 1.42 -6.64 2.53
C MET A 112 0.15 -6.81 3.37
N SER A 113 0.19 -7.69 4.37
CA SER A 113 -0.92 -7.89 5.32
C SER A 113 -1.25 -6.61 6.10
N SER A 114 -0.21 -5.87 6.50
CA SER A 114 -0.40 -4.58 7.17
C SER A 114 -1.00 -3.50 6.25
N LEU A 115 -0.66 -3.53 4.95
CA LEU A 115 -1.18 -2.59 3.95
C LEU A 115 -2.66 -2.83 3.63
N VAL A 116 -3.10 -4.10 3.60
CA VAL A 116 -4.51 -4.49 3.41
C VAL A 116 -5.42 -3.97 4.52
N LYS A 117 -4.91 -3.86 5.76
CA LYS A 117 -5.69 -3.35 6.89
C LYS A 117 -5.87 -1.82 6.88
N VAL A 118 -5.04 -1.10 6.14
CA VAL A 118 -4.99 0.38 6.19
C VAL A 118 -5.79 1.05 5.06
N SER A 119 -6.07 0.33 3.97
CA SER A 119 -6.71 0.93 2.79
C SER A 119 -7.91 0.12 2.26
N SER A 120 -9.06 0.79 2.12
CA SER A 120 -10.24 0.28 1.39
C SER A 120 -10.01 0.17 -0.13
N LEU A 121 -8.78 0.42 -0.61
CA LEU A 121 -8.42 0.45 -2.02
C LEU A 121 -8.15 -0.96 -2.54
N LYS A 122 -9.17 -1.51 -3.22
CA LYS A 122 -9.15 -2.64 -4.18
C LYS A 122 -8.01 -3.65 -3.98
N VAL A 123 -8.21 -4.46 -2.95
CA VAL A 123 -7.59 -5.74 -2.57
C VAL A 123 -7.41 -6.75 -3.74
N LYS A 124 -8.07 -6.56 -4.89
CA LYS A 124 -8.12 -7.54 -5.99
C LYS A 124 -6.75 -7.79 -6.66
N VAL A 125 -5.88 -6.78 -6.75
CA VAL A 125 -4.54 -6.93 -7.36
C VAL A 125 -3.53 -7.53 -6.36
N ILE A 126 -3.72 -7.25 -5.07
CA ILE A 126 -2.88 -7.71 -3.96
C ILE A 126 -3.16 -9.18 -3.61
N PHE A 127 -4.42 -9.60 -3.67
CA PHE A 127 -4.83 -10.99 -3.45
C PHE A 127 -4.41 -11.89 -4.63
N ASN A 128 -4.47 -11.39 -5.86
CA ASN A 128 -3.93 -12.10 -7.04
C ASN A 128 -2.41 -12.30 -6.92
N LEU A 129 -1.70 -11.35 -6.30
CA LEU A 129 -0.27 -11.41 -5.99
C LEU A 129 0.08 -12.63 -5.10
N VAL A 130 -0.71 -12.87 -4.05
CA VAL A 130 -0.53 -14.00 -3.13
C VAL A 130 -0.94 -15.31 -3.81
N CYS A 131 -2.07 -15.33 -4.53
CA CYS A 131 -2.51 -16.54 -5.25
C CYS A 131 -1.52 -16.98 -6.33
N ASN A 132 -0.95 -16.07 -7.12
CA ASN A 132 0.03 -16.45 -8.15
C ASN A 132 1.34 -16.97 -7.54
N ILE A 133 1.83 -16.35 -6.46
CA ILE A 133 3.04 -16.78 -5.77
C ILE A 133 2.85 -18.15 -5.09
N VAL A 134 1.72 -18.35 -4.39
CA VAL A 134 1.40 -19.62 -3.73
C VAL A 134 1.15 -20.73 -4.76
N HIS A 135 0.46 -20.44 -5.87
CA HIS A 135 0.22 -21.41 -6.95
C HIS A 135 1.53 -21.82 -7.64
N TYR A 136 2.49 -20.90 -7.82
CA TYR A 136 3.80 -21.20 -8.38
C TYR A 136 4.66 -22.07 -7.45
N ILE A 137 4.54 -21.88 -6.13
CA ILE A 137 5.23 -22.70 -5.12
C ILE A 137 4.60 -24.12 -5.07
N LEU A 138 3.27 -24.24 -5.16
CA LEU A 138 2.56 -25.52 -5.21
C LEU A 138 2.85 -26.30 -6.50
N GLU A 139 2.85 -25.65 -7.67
CA GLU A 139 3.22 -26.30 -8.94
C GLU A 139 4.69 -26.77 -8.96
N ALA A 140 5.61 -26.00 -8.36
CA ALA A 140 7.02 -26.37 -8.31
C ALA A 140 7.31 -27.58 -7.40
N ILE A 141 6.47 -27.79 -6.38
CA ILE A 141 6.57 -28.96 -5.48
C ILE A 141 5.94 -30.20 -6.12
N PHE A 142 4.83 -30.05 -6.86
CA PHE A 142 4.13 -31.18 -7.50
C PHE A 142 4.81 -31.72 -8.77
N PHE A 143 5.73 -30.96 -9.38
CA PHE A 143 6.47 -31.39 -10.58
C PHE A 143 7.84 -32.03 -10.24
N TYR A 144 8.24 -32.04 -8.97
CA TYR A 144 9.52 -32.59 -8.50
C TYR A 144 9.36 -33.83 -7.60
N LEU A 145 8.12 -34.35 -7.50
CA LEU A 145 7.77 -35.67 -6.94
C LEU A 145 7.19 -36.52 -8.07
#